data_AF-A0A5C7LQ41-F1
#
_entry.id   AF-A0A5C7LQ41-F1
#
_cell.length_a   1.000
_cell.length_b   1.000
_cell.length_c   1.000
_cell.angle_alpha   90.00
_cell.angle_beta   90.00
_cell.angle_gamma   90.00
#
_symmetry.space_group_name_H-M   'P 1'
#
loop_
_entity.id
_entity.type
_entity.pdbx_description
1 polymer ?
#
loop_
_entity_poly.entity_id
_entity_poly.type
_entity_poly.pdbx_seq_one_letter_code
_entity_poly.pdbx_strand_id
1 'polypeptide(L)'
;MSKRPAAIGADVSVKTLADADAVLHELAWLANEKARIAAEAKQKIDRIKADAAEKAFVDIDGTAVAFDKRVELLESKLSKWVESQIERHLDGKKRTVELPHGKVGLRQQPLVAMIGDESTEATVLDAIDERCGVVTAIKAQLERKSQIGKARCGDLISVEIKPALKAMKDALEAMRLSREDVESLGVSIRDAYDEPVLTPTKMIVADAA
;
A
#
# COMPACT_ATOMS: atom_id res chain seq x y z
N MET A 1 15.44 -17.55 30.48
CA MET A 1 15.02 -18.41 29.34
C MET A 1 13.90 -19.32 29.82
N SER A 2 12.69 -19.19 29.26
CA SER A 2 11.60 -20.12 29.56
C SER A 2 11.98 -21.49 29.04
N LYS A 3 12.11 -22.50 29.91
CA LYS A 3 12.43 -23.87 29.50
C LYS A 3 11.37 -24.35 28.51
N ARG A 4 11.79 -24.98 27.41
CA ARG A 4 10.89 -25.63 26.46
C ARG A 4 10.04 -26.65 27.26
N PRO A 5 8.73 -26.74 27.00
CA PRO A 5 7.91 -27.84 27.49
C PRO A 5 8.50 -29.20 27.13
N ALA A 6 8.06 -30.27 27.79
CA ALA A 6 8.49 -31.63 27.45
C ALA A 6 8.34 -31.87 25.94
N ALA A 7 9.44 -32.26 25.27
CA ALA A 7 9.48 -32.33 23.82
C ALA A 7 8.57 -33.45 23.30
N ILE A 8 7.65 -33.13 22.40
CA ILE A 8 6.67 -34.06 21.82
C ILE A 8 7.32 -34.99 20.76
N GLY A 9 8.66 -35.03 20.71
CA GLY A 9 9.40 -35.73 19.67
C GLY A 9 9.33 -35.02 18.31
N ALA A 10 10.00 -35.59 17.30
CA ALA A 10 9.98 -35.06 15.94
C ALA A 10 8.76 -35.56 15.13
N ASP A 11 8.22 -36.73 15.49
CA ASP A 11 7.04 -37.32 14.88
C ASP A 11 5.85 -37.17 15.85
N VAL A 12 5.06 -36.11 15.64
CA VAL A 12 3.98 -35.72 16.55
C VAL A 12 2.69 -36.43 16.17
N SER A 13 2.19 -37.28 17.07
CA SER A 13 0.89 -37.96 16.93
C SER A 13 -0.04 -37.54 18.07
N VAL A 14 -1.19 -36.94 17.73
CA VAL A 14 -2.21 -36.52 18.70
C VAL A 14 -3.32 -37.55 18.74
N LYS A 15 -3.41 -38.33 19.82
CA LYS A 15 -4.43 -39.39 19.98
C LYS A 15 -5.37 -39.12 21.14
N THR A 16 -4.90 -38.38 22.14
CA THR A 16 -5.64 -38.04 23.35
C THR A 16 -5.73 -36.54 23.55
N LEU A 17 -6.66 -36.09 24.42
CA LEU A 17 -6.74 -34.69 24.82
C LEU A 17 -5.48 -34.20 25.53
N ALA A 18 -4.77 -35.09 26.25
CA ALA A 18 -3.50 -34.76 26.88
C ALA A 18 -2.39 -34.50 25.84
N ASP A 19 -2.37 -35.25 24.73
CA ASP A 19 -1.44 -35.00 23.62
C ASP A 19 -1.75 -33.66 22.95
N ALA A 20 -3.04 -33.32 22.80
CA ALA A 20 -3.46 -32.04 22.24
C ALA A 20 -3.04 -30.86 23.12
N ASP A 21 -3.19 -30.98 24.45
CA ASP A 21 -2.73 -29.98 25.42
C ASP A 21 -1.21 -29.79 25.36
N ALA A 22 -0.45 -30.89 25.30
CA ALA A 22 1.00 -30.84 25.13
C ALA A 22 1.38 -30.08 23.84
N VAL A 23 0.73 -30.39 22.71
CA VAL A 23 0.98 -29.70 21.43
C VAL A 23 0.62 -28.21 21.52
N LEU A 24 -0.50 -27.87 22.14
CA LEU A 24 -0.88 -26.46 22.34
C LEU A 24 0.13 -25.71 23.22
N HIS A 25 0.66 -26.36 24.25
CA HIS A 25 1.68 -25.78 25.13
C HIS A 25 3.00 -25.56 24.38
N GLU A 26 3.43 -26.50 23.52
CA GLU A 26 4.60 -26.31 22.67
C GLU A 26 4.38 -25.22 21.60
N LEU A 27 3.20 -25.17 20.96
CA LEU A 27 2.84 -24.10 20.02
C LEU A 27 2.86 -22.72 20.69
N ALA A 28 2.33 -22.62 21.90
CA ALA A 28 2.39 -21.40 22.70
C ALA A 28 3.85 -21.01 22.97
N TRP A 29 4.71 -21.95 23.36
CA TRP A 29 6.13 -21.69 23.60
C TRP A 29 6.85 -21.21 22.34
N LEU A 30 6.66 -21.88 21.20
CA LEU A 30 7.25 -21.48 19.92
C LEU A 30 6.81 -20.09 19.48
N ALA A 31 5.52 -19.77 19.65
CA ALA A 31 5.00 -18.44 19.31
C ALA A 31 5.65 -17.33 20.15
N ASN A 32 5.82 -17.56 21.45
CA ASN A 32 6.47 -16.59 22.34
C ASN A 32 7.97 -16.48 22.08
N GLU A 33 8.66 -17.59 21.82
CA GLU A 33 10.08 -17.58 21.50
C GLU A 33 10.35 -16.86 20.17
N LYS A 34 9.51 -17.08 19.16
CA LYS A 34 9.54 -16.32 17.90
C LYS A 34 9.32 -14.83 18.13
N ALA A 35 8.33 -14.47 18.96
CA ALA A 35 8.07 -13.07 19.29
C ALA A 35 9.25 -12.41 20.02
N ARG A 36 9.88 -13.12 20.95
CA ARG A 36 11.08 -12.68 21.69
C ARG A 36 12.24 -12.42 20.73
N ILE A 37 12.56 -13.37 19.86
CA ILE A 37 13.62 -13.23 18.84
C ILE A 37 13.32 -12.05 17.91
N ALA A 38 12.07 -11.88 17.48
CA ALA A 38 11.66 -10.76 16.64
C ALA A 38 11.82 -9.41 17.37
N ALA A 39 11.51 -9.35 18.67
CA ALA A 39 11.69 -8.15 19.48
C ALA A 39 13.19 -7.79 19.63
N GLU A 40 14.05 -8.77 19.90
CA GLU A 40 15.51 -8.57 19.95
C GLU A 40 16.07 -8.09 18.60
N ALA A 41 15.62 -8.68 17.49
CA ALA A 41 16.00 -8.26 16.15
C ALA A 41 15.58 -6.81 15.88
N LYS A 42 14.36 -6.44 16.26
CA LYS A 42 13.85 -5.07 16.15
C LYS A 42 14.70 -4.09 16.97
N GLN A 43 15.01 -4.41 18.23
CA GLN A 43 15.87 -3.57 19.07
C GLN A 43 17.26 -3.36 18.45
N LYS A 44 17.85 -4.38 17.84
CA LYS A 44 19.13 -4.25 17.13
C LYS A 44 19.02 -3.34 15.90
N ILE A 45 17.95 -3.47 15.11
CA ILE A 45 17.69 -2.60 13.97
C ILE A 45 17.53 -1.14 14.43
N ASP A 46 16.78 -0.92 15.51
CA ASP A 46 16.52 0.41 16.04
C ASP A 46 17.81 1.06 16.57
N ARG A 47 18.71 0.29 17.22
CA ARG A 47 20.05 0.76 17.59
C ARG A 47 20.88 1.16 16.37
N ILE A 48 20.92 0.33 15.32
CA ILE A 48 21.66 0.65 14.10
C ILE A 48 21.11 1.93 13.45
N LYS A 49 19.79 2.13 13.46
CA LYS A 49 19.17 3.37 12.96
C LYS A 49 19.55 4.58 13.80
N ALA A 50 19.59 4.45 15.12
CA ALA A 50 20.03 5.52 16.02
C ALA A 50 21.50 5.89 15.78
N ASP A 51 22.39 4.89 15.73
CA ASP A 51 23.82 5.08 15.43
C ASP A 51 24.04 5.77 14.07
N ALA A 52 23.23 5.43 13.06
CA ALA A 52 23.29 6.06 11.76
C ALA A 52 22.83 7.52 11.81
N ALA A 53 21.75 7.82 12.55
CA ALA A 53 21.24 9.17 12.73
C ALA A 53 22.23 10.08 13.47
N GLU A 54 22.92 9.57 14.50
CA GLU A 54 23.97 10.32 15.22
C GLU A 54 25.16 10.69 14.32
N LYS A 55 25.46 9.86 13.32
CA LYS A 55 26.56 10.09 12.37
C LYS A 55 26.15 10.90 11.14
N ALA A 56 24.86 11.19 10.95
CA ALA A 56 24.33 11.84 9.76
C ALA A 56 24.51 13.38 9.76
N PHE A 57 25.71 13.84 10.13
CA PHE A 57 26.06 15.25 10.24
C PHE A 57 27.40 15.55 9.56
N VAL A 58 27.49 16.73 8.97
CA VAL A 58 28.73 17.30 8.43
C VAL A 58 29.09 18.56 9.20
N ASP A 59 30.37 18.74 9.52
CA ASP A 59 30.88 20.00 10.04
C ASP A 59 31.08 21.00 8.90
N ILE A 60 30.44 22.15 9.00
CA ILE A 60 30.61 23.27 8.08
C ILE A 60 30.88 24.51 8.91
N ASP A 61 32.07 25.07 8.76
CA ASP A 61 32.51 26.28 9.46
C ASP A 61 32.33 26.18 10.99
N GLY A 62 32.58 25.00 11.57
CA GLY A 62 32.45 24.73 13.00
C GLY A 62 31.02 24.51 13.48
N THR A 63 30.06 24.36 12.57
CA THR A 63 28.66 24.03 12.88
C THR A 63 28.31 22.64 12.35
N ALA A 64 27.78 21.78 13.22
CA ALA A 64 27.25 20.49 12.81
C ALA A 64 25.90 20.65 12.10
N VAL A 65 25.84 20.26 10.83
CA VAL A 65 24.64 20.33 9.99
C VAL A 65 24.23 18.92 9.56
N ALA A 66 22.96 18.56 9.77
CA ALA A 66 22.44 17.27 9.32
C ALA A 66 22.56 17.14 7.79
N PHE A 67 22.91 15.95 7.29
CA PHE A 67 23.09 15.71 5.86
C PHE A 67 21.87 16.13 5.03
N ASP A 68 20.67 15.72 5.44
CA ASP A 68 19.42 16.04 4.72
C ASP A 68 19.21 17.56 4.59
N LYS A 69 19.49 18.30 5.66
CA LYS A 69 19.38 19.78 5.65
C LYS A 69 20.43 20.42 4.76
N ARG A 70 21.63 19.85 4.73
CA ARG A 70 22.68 20.34 3.85
C ARG A 70 22.36 20.06 2.38
N VAL A 71 21.86 18.87 2.06
CA VAL A 71 21.42 18.49 0.72
C VAL A 71 20.30 19.41 0.24
N GLU A 72 19.25 19.58 1.06
CA GLU A 72 18.11 20.47 0.76
C GLU A 72 18.58 21.90 0.43
N LEU A 73 19.51 22.45 1.21
CA LEU A 73 20.08 23.77 0.95
C LEU A 73 20.87 23.82 -0.37
N LEU A 74 21.76 22.85 -0.60
CA LEU A 74 22.59 22.81 -1.81
C LEU A 74 21.74 22.64 -3.07
N GLU A 75 20.76 21.73 -3.04
CA GLU A 75 19.81 21.51 -4.13
C GLU A 75 18.98 22.76 -4.41
N SER A 76 18.49 23.45 -3.37
CA SER A 76 17.74 24.69 -3.53
C SER A 76 18.57 25.79 -4.19
N LYS A 77 19.83 25.96 -3.77
CA LYS A 77 20.74 26.97 -4.35
C LYS A 77 21.13 26.61 -5.79
N LEU A 78 21.43 25.34 -6.04
CA LEU A 78 21.79 24.87 -7.37
C LEU A 78 20.61 24.99 -8.34
N SER A 79 19.40 24.65 -7.90
CA SER A 79 18.17 24.79 -8.72
C SER A 79 17.92 26.25 -9.12
N LYS A 80 18.02 27.19 -8.18
CA LYS A 80 17.90 28.64 -8.49
C LYS A 80 18.95 29.13 -9.49
N TRP A 81 20.17 28.62 -9.38
CA TRP A 81 21.21 28.94 -10.36
C TRP A 81 20.90 28.33 -11.72
N VAL A 82 20.44 27.08 -11.76
CA VAL A 82 20.03 26.40 -12.99
C VAL A 82 18.92 27.19 -13.69
N GLU A 83 17.87 27.58 -12.97
CA GLU A 83 16.75 28.35 -13.52
C GLU A 83 17.16 29.71 -14.11
N SER A 84 18.18 30.36 -13.55
CA SER A 84 18.55 31.74 -13.92
C SER A 84 19.75 31.86 -14.86
N GLN A 85 20.65 30.88 -14.88
CA GLN A 85 21.93 30.99 -15.57
C GLN A 85 22.26 29.82 -16.50
N ILE A 86 21.65 28.64 -16.34
CA ILE A 86 22.10 27.43 -17.07
C ILE A 86 22.07 27.61 -18.58
N GLU A 87 21.09 28.36 -19.11
CA GLU A 87 20.91 28.57 -20.55
C GLU A 87 22.14 29.20 -21.21
N ARG A 88 22.90 30.03 -20.48
CA ARG A 88 24.15 30.65 -20.96
C ARG A 88 25.30 29.64 -21.12
N HIS A 89 25.17 28.48 -20.49
CA HIS A 89 26.17 27.42 -20.47
C HIS A 89 25.76 26.20 -21.31
N LEU A 90 24.56 26.21 -21.90
CA LEU A 90 24.10 25.15 -22.80
C LEU A 90 24.64 25.41 -24.22
N ASP A 91 25.22 24.36 -24.82
CA ASP A 91 25.70 24.40 -26.20
C ASP A 91 24.72 23.71 -27.16
N GLY A 92 24.17 24.48 -28.09
CA GLY A 92 23.24 24.02 -29.12
C GLY A 92 21.98 23.35 -28.56
N LYS A 93 21.74 22.08 -28.94
CA LYS A 93 20.54 21.31 -28.54
C LYS A 93 20.70 20.58 -27.20
N LYS A 94 21.89 20.63 -26.58
CA LYS A 94 22.11 19.94 -25.30
C LYS A 94 21.38 20.72 -24.21
N ARG A 95 20.59 20.01 -23.40
CA ARG A 95 19.87 20.59 -22.27
C ARG A 95 20.56 20.34 -20.92
N THR A 96 21.77 19.81 -20.95
CA THR A 96 22.57 19.43 -19.78
C THR A 96 24.04 19.80 -19.97
N VAL A 97 24.68 20.26 -18.90
CA VAL A 97 26.12 20.48 -18.78
C VAL A 97 26.70 19.36 -17.93
N GLU A 98 27.76 18.71 -18.41
CA GLU A 98 28.53 17.75 -17.62
C GLU A 98 29.59 18.49 -16.81
N LEU A 99 29.66 18.16 -15.53
CA LEU A 99 30.63 18.66 -14.57
C LEU A 99 31.42 17.47 -14.00
N PRO A 100 32.60 17.69 -13.40
CA PRO A 100 33.43 16.59 -12.86
C PRO A 100 32.74 15.67 -11.85
N HIS A 101 31.67 16.15 -11.19
CA HIS A 101 30.96 15.43 -10.13
C HIS A 101 29.48 15.19 -10.43
N GLY A 102 29.02 15.44 -11.66
CA GLY A 102 27.61 15.20 -12.01
C GLY A 102 27.16 15.95 -13.27
N LYS A 103 25.86 16.05 -13.44
CA LYS A 103 25.24 16.76 -14.58
C LYS A 103 24.16 17.69 -14.05
N VAL A 104 24.07 18.88 -14.63
CA VAL A 104 23.03 19.87 -14.32
C VAL A 104 22.37 20.32 -15.61
N GLY A 105 21.07 20.57 -15.60
CA GLY A 105 20.37 20.90 -16.83
C GLY A 105 18.86 20.98 -16.70
N LEU A 106 18.22 21.37 -17.79
CA LEU A 106 16.78 21.49 -17.89
C LEU A 106 16.21 20.27 -18.58
N ARG A 107 15.58 19.38 -17.83
CA ARG A 107 14.79 18.30 -18.43
C ARG A 107 13.42 18.83 -18.82
N GLN A 108 13.05 18.64 -20.08
CA GLN A 108 11.66 18.80 -20.47
C GLN A 108 10.88 17.63 -19.88
N GLN A 109 10.04 17.91 -18.89
CA GLN A 109 9.02 16.94 -18.47
C GLN A 109 8.00 16.82 -19.62
N PRO A 110 7.50 15.61 -19.92
CA PRO A 110 6.39 15.48 -20.84
C PRO A 110 5.23 16.34 -20.34
N LEU A 111 4.50 16.96 -21.26
CA LEU A 111 3.29 17.70 -20.91
C LEU A 111 2.28 16.69 -20.35
N VAL A 112 2.04 16.73 -19.04
CA VAL A 112 1.01 15.92 -18.39
C VAL A 112 -0.09 16.88 -17.94
N ALA A 113 -1.30 16.68 -18.45
CA ALA A 113 -2.46 17.40 -17.98
C ALA A 113 -2.80 16.88 -16.57
N MET A 114 -2.66 17.75 -15.58
CA MET A 114 -3.09 17.49 -14.22
C MET A 114 -4.27 18.38 -13.90
N ILE A 115 -5.12 17.87 -13.03
CA ILE A 115 -6.30 18.60 -12.56
C ILE A 115 -5.83 19.50 -11.43
N GLY A 116 -6.13 20.79 -11.55
CA GLY A 116 -5.67 21.80 -10.58
C GLY A 116 -6.28 21.56 -9.20
N ASP A 117 -5.59 22.00 -8.16
CA ASP A 117 -5.91 21.67 -6.75
C ASP A 117 -7.30 22.12 -6.28
N GLU A 118 -7.89 23.13 -6.93
CA GLU A 118 -9.25 23.63 -6.66
C GLU A 118 -10.32 23.04 -7.61
N SER A 119 -9.89 22.19 -8.53
CA SER A 119 -10.75 21.54 -9.49
C SER A 119 -10.76 20.04 -9.23
N THR A 120 -11.91 19.43 -9.48
CA THR A 120 -12.06 17.98 -9.47
C THR A 120 -12.19 17.47 -10.90
N GLU A 121 -11.94 16.18 -11.11
CA GLU A 121 -12.16 15.48 -12.39
C GLU A 121 -13.50 15.83 -13.02
N ALA A 122 -14.55 15.89 -12.21
CA ALA A 122 -15.91 16.23 -12.65
C ALA A 122 -16.01 17.65 -13.22
N THR A 123 -15.53 18.65 -12.50
CA THR A 123 -15.60 20.06 -12.94
C THR A 123 -14.78 20.35 -14.20
N VAL A 124 -13.65 19.67 -14.40
CA VAL A 124 -12.85 19.83 -15.62
C VAL A 124 -13.55 19.21 -16.82
N LEU A 125 -14.20 18.05 -16.62
CA LEU A 125 -14.99 17.38 -17.66
C LEU A 125 -16.18 18.24 -18.11
N ASP A 126 -16.90 18.87 -17.17
CA ASP A 126 -18.05 19.72 -17.49
C ASP A 126 -17.66 20.97 -18.30
N ALA A 127 -16.52 21.61 -17.98
CA ALA A 127 -16.03 22.78 -18.72
C ALA A 127 -15.50 22.46 -20.12
N ILE A 128 -14.86 21.29 -20.30
CA ILE A 128 -14.49 20.78 -21.64
C ILE A 128 -15.74 20.51 -22.46
N ASP A 129 -16.80 20.07 -21.80
CA ASP A 129 -18.07 19.76 -22.44
C ASP A 129 -18.79 20.98 -23.00
N GLU A 130 -18.88 22.07 -22.26
CA GLU A 130 -19.52 23.30 -22.74
C GLU A 130 -18.88 23.87 -24.02
N ARG A 131 -17.55 23.72 -24.17
CA ARG A 131 -16.80 24.28 -25.30
C ARG A 131 -16.77 23.39 -26.54
N CYS A 132 -16.61 22.09 -26.32
CA CYS A 132 -16.38 21.14 -27.40
C CYS A 132 -17.64 20.31 -27.69
N GLY A 133 -18.59 20.33 -26.76
CA GLY A 133 -19.73 19.44 -26.73
C GLY A 133 -19.33 17.98 -26.58
N VAL A 134 -18.09 17.65 -26.21
CA VAL A 134 -17.53 16.29 -26.36
C VAL A 134 -18.05 15.33 -25.30
N VAL A 135 -18.24 15.75 -24.06
CA VAL A 135 -18.78 14.89 -22.98
C VAL A 135 -20.31 14.76 -23.09
N THR A 136 -21.00 15.73 -23.68
CA THR A 136 -22.42 15.80 -24.01
C THR A 136 -22.65 15.03 -25.29
N ALA A 137 -21.74 15.11 -26.26
CA ALA A 137 -21.74 14.28 -27.45
C ALA A 137 -21.38 12.83 -27.11
N ILE A 138 -20.49 12.55 -26.15
CA ILE A 138 -20.14 11.21 -25.65
C ILE A 138 -21.26 10.67 -24.74
N LYS A 139 -21.87 11.44 -23.83
CA LYS A 139 -23.11 11.08 -23.10
C LYS A 139 -24.25 10.82 -24.07
N ALA A 140 -24.45 11.70 -25.06
CA ALA A 140 -25.42 11.50 -26.11
C ALA A 140 -25.04 10.31 -27.01
N GLN A 141 -23.75 10.00 -27.22
CA GLN A 141 -23.29 8.81 -27.94
C GLN A 141 -23.44 7.53 -27.12
N LEU A 142 -23.36 7.64 -25.79
CA LEU A 142 -23.48 6.58 -24.81
C LEU A 142 -24.94 6.26 -24.51
N GLU A 143 -25.82 7.27 -24.56
CA GLU A 143 -27.28 7.17 -24.64
C GLU A 143 -27.71 6.62 -26.01
N ARG A 144 -27.09 7.11 -27.08
CA ARG A 144 -27.14 6.50 -28.42
C ARG A 144 -26.29 5.24 -28.52
N LYS A 145 -25.82 4.65 -27.43
CA LYS A 145 -25.36 3.28 -27.50
C LYS A 145 -26.03 2.43 -26.41
N SER A 146 -26.54 2.92 -25.28
CA SER A 146 -27.40 2.22 -24.30
C SER A 146 -28.80 1.86 -24.78
N GLN A 147 -28.88 1.45 -26.02
CA GLN A 147 -29.93 1.86 -26.91
C GLN A 147 -31.10 0.88 -26.85
N ILE A 148 -32.25 1.38 -27.26
CA ILE A 148 -33.09 0.66 -28.22
C ILE A 148 -32.18 0.43 -29.47
N GLY A 149 -31.25 -0.55 -29.41
CA GLY A 149 -29.98 -0.64 -30.19
C GLY A 149 -28.68 -0.82 -29.34
N LYS A 150 -27.43 -0.60 -29.83
CA LYS A 150 -26.17 -1.26 -29.31
C LYS A 150 -25.15 -0.44 -28.44
N ALA A 151 -24.93 -0.93 -27.20
CA ALA A 151 -24.37 -0.42 -25.90
C ALA A 151 -23.21 0.62 -25.77
N ARG A 152 -23.04 1.49 -24.74
CA ARG A 152 -23.75 1.98 -23.50
C ARG A 152 -22.88 3.00 -22.74
N CYS A 153 -23.46 3.92 -21.95
CA CYS A 153 -23.02 4.71 -20.74
C CYS A 153 -21.69 4.44 -19.98
N GLY A 154 -20.69 3.77 -20.54
CA GLY A 154 -19.46 3.32 -19.89
C GLY A 154 -18.22 4.21 -19.95
N ASP A 155 -18.11 5.24 -20.81
CA ASP A 155 -16.83 6.00 -20.92
C ASP A 155 -16.72 7.20 -19.96
N LEU A 156 -17.78 7.53 -19.23
CA LEU A 156 -17.90 8.78 -18.48
C LEU A 156 -18.31 8.63 -17.03
N ILE A 157 -18.59 7.39 -16.60
CA ILE A 157 -18.99 7.09 -15.23
C ILE A 157 -18.29 5.80 -14.83
N SER A 158 -17.32 5.89 -13.91
CA SER A 158 -16.86 4.72 -13.18
C SER A 158 -17.89 4.41 -12.10
N VAL A 159 -18.88 3.58 -12.44
CA VAL A 159 -19.81 3.01 -11.46
C VAL A 159 -19.20 1.72 -10.96
N GLU A 160 -18.57 1.77 -9.79
CA GLU A 160 -18.09 0.54 -9.14
C GLU A 160 -19.26 -0.13 -8.40
N ILE A 161 -19.93 -1.06 -9.08
CA ILE A 161 -21.02 -1.84 -8.51
C ILE A 161 -20.41 -3.05 -7.79
N LYS A 162 -20.49 -3.07 -6.46
CA LYS A 162 -20.05 -4.22 -5.63
C LYS A 162 -21.25 -5.00 -5.13
N PRO A 163 -21.27 -6.35 -5.26
CA PRO A 163 -22.32 -7.16 -4.68
C PRO A 163 -22.26 -7.05 -3.15
N ALA A 164 -23.40 -6.75 -2.53
CA ALA A 164 -23.51 -6.71 -1.08
C ALA A 164 -23.60 -8.15 -0.51
N LEU A 165 -22.45 -8.83 -0.41
CA LEU A 165 -22.36 -10.23 0.01
C LEU A 165 -22.99 -10.50 1.38
N LYS A 166 -22.88 -9.53 2.30
CA LYS A 166 -23.52 -9.61 3.62
C LYS A 166 -25.05 -9.64 3.51
N ALA A 167 -25.63 -8.77 2.68
CA ALA A 167 -27.08 -8.74 2.47
C ALA A 167 -27.60 -10.01 1.77
N MET A 168 -26.80 -10.61 0.88
CA MET A 168 -27.13 -11.90 0.25
C MET A 168 -27.10 -13.04 1.27
N LYS A 169 -26.09 -13.08 2.16
CA LYS A 169 -26.04 -14.03 3.28
C LYS A 169 -27.27 -13.89 4.19
N ASP A 170 -27.58 -12.68 4.61
CA ASP A 170 -28.71 -12.41 5.50
C ASP A 170 -30.07 -12.80 4.83
N ALA A 171 -30.18 -12.64 3.50
CA ALA A 171 -31.36 -13.02 2.74
C ALA A 171 -31.50 -14.54 2.52
N LEU A 172 -30.39 -15.28 2.39
CA LEU A 172 -30.36 -16.75 2.38
C LEU A 172 -30.74 -17.31 3.76
N GLU A 173 -30.18 -16.75 4.84
CA GLU A 173 -30.54 -17.14 6.21
C GLU A 173 -32.02 -16.87 6.52
N ALA A 174 -32.58 -15.81 5.93
CA ALA A 174 -34.00 -15.48 6.02
C ALA A 174 -34.91 -16.28 5.06
N MET A 175 -34.37 -17.25 4.31
CA MET A 175 -35.08 -18.03 3.27
C MET A 175 -35.81 -17.20 2.21
N ARG A 176 -35.37 -15.95 2.01
CA ARG A 176 -35.94 -15.05 0.99
C ARG A 176 -35.36 -15.30 -0.40
N LEU A 177 -34.23 -15.99 -0.46
CA LEU A 177 -33.54 -16.44 -1.67
C LEU A 177 -33.16 -17.91 -1.48
N SER A 178 -33.26 -18.72 -2.53
CA SER A 178 -32.77 -20.09 -2.49
C SER A 178 -31.27 -20.14 -2.81
N ARG A 179 -30.62 -21.24 -2.39
CA ARG A 179 -29.20 -21.47 -2.67
C ARG A 179 -28.92 -21.57 -4.18
N GLU A 180 -29.82 -22.21 -4.92
CA GLU A 180 -29.76 -22.29 -6.39
C GLU A 180 -29.85 -20.89 -7.01
N ASP A 181 -30.68 -20.01 -6.47
CA ASP A 181 -30.83 -18.64 -6.98
C ASP A 181 -29.55 -17.82 -6.81
N VAL A 182 -28.77 -18.04 -5.74
CA VAL A 182 -27.53 -17.29 -5.48
C VAL A 182 -26.33 -17.93 -6.17
N GLU A 183 -26.27 -19.26 -6.22
CA GLU A 183 -25.23 -19.98 -6.96
C GLU A 183 -25.36 -19.75 -8.48
N SER A 184 -26.58 -19.62 -9.00
CA SER A 184 -26.83 -19.26 -10.40
C SER A 184 -26.32 -17.87 -10.79
N LEU A 185 -26.10 -16.97 -9.82
CA LEU A 185 -25.50 -15.64 -10.02
C LEU A 185 -23.96 -15.67 -10.00
N GLY A 186 -23.34 -16.85 -9.89
CA GLY A 186 -21.89 -17.02 -9.87
C GLY A 186 -21.23 -16.80 -8.51
N VAL A 187 -22.04 -16.77 -7.43
CA VAL A 187 -21.55 -16.68 -6.05
C VAL A 187 -21.54 -18.08 -5.46
N SER A 188 -20.37 -18.62 -5.15
CA SER A 188 -20.28 -19.90 -4.46
C SER A 188 -20.65 -19.73 -2.99
N ILE A 189 -21.71 -20.43 -2.56
CA ILE A 189 -22.08 -20.48 -1.16
C ILE A 189 -21.29 -21.62 -0.53
N ARG A 190 -20.28 -21.26 0.25
CA ARG A 190 -19.63 -22.21 1.14
C ARG A 190 -20.55 -22.40 2.33
N ASP A 191 -20.99 -23.63 2.56
CA ASP A 191 -21.74 -23.96 3.77
C ASP A 191 -20.93 -23.59 5.01
N ALA A 192 -21.66 -23.38 6.11
CA ALA A 192 -21.05 -23.37 7.43
C ALA A 192 -20.27 -24.68 7.58
N TYR A 193 -18.95 -24.55 7.63
CA TYR A 193 -18.05 -25.65 7.96
C TYR A 193 -17.35 -25.27 9.25
N ASP A 194 -17.18 -26.24 10.13
CA ASP A 194 -16.41 -26.04 11.34
C ASP A 194 -14.93 -26.06 10.96
N GLU A 195 -14.30 -24.90 10.97
CA GLU A 195 -12.85 -24.80 10.84
C GLU A 195 -12.20 -25.10 12.20
N PRO A 196 -11.20 -25.99 12.28
CA PRO A 196 -10.49 -26.22 13.53
C PRO A 196 -9.74 -24.94 13.92
N VAL A 197 -10.22 -24.27 14.98
CA VAL A 197 -9.58 -23.08 15.53
C VAL A 197 -8.57 -23.49 16.60
N LEU A 198 -7.28 -23.25 16.33
CA LEU A 198 -6.20 -23.44 17.29
C LEU A 198 -5.80 -22.07 17.85
N THR A 199 -6.08 -21.81 19.12
CA THR A 199 -5.68 -20.57 19.79
C THR A 199 -4.77 -20.90 20.97
N PRO A 200 -3.45 -21.08 20.76
CA PRO A 200 -2.51 -21.28 21.85
C PRO A 200 -2.49 -20.04 22.76
N THR A 201 -2.50 -20.27 24.06
CA THR A 201 -2.44 -19.18 25.05
C THR A 201 -1.14 -18.38 24.89
N LYS A 202 -1.24 -17.04 24.93
CA LYS A 202 -0.05 -16.20 25.02
C LYS A 202 0.61 -16.45 26.38
N MET A 203 1.81 -17.02 26.40
CA MET A 203 2.57 -17.10 27.63
C MET A 203 3.16 -15.73 27.92
N ILE A 204 2.69 -15.11 29.00
CA ILE A 204 3.30 -13.92 29.55
C ILE A 204 4.62 -14.37 30.13
N VAL A 205 5.71 -14.21 29.37
CA VAL A 205 7.04 -14.33 29.93
C VAL A 205 7.22 -13.09 30.79
N ALA A 206 7.13 -13.25 32.12
CA ALA A 206 7.53 -12.20 33.04
C ALA A 206 8.97 -11.83 32.70
N ASP A 207 9.19 -10.58 32.29
CA ASP A 207 10.52 -10.03 32.10
C ASP A 207 11.28 -10.24 33.42
N ALA A 208 12.31 -11.09 33.39
CA ALA A 208 13.25 -11.18 34.48
C ALA A 208 14.05 -9.87 34.47
N ALA A 209 13.64 -8.96 35.35
CA ALA A 209 14.39 -7.76 35.72
C ALA A 209 15.75 -8.12 36.33
#